data_AF-A0A920B4T2-F1
#
_entry.id   AF-A0A920B4T2-F1
#
_cell.length_a   1.000
_cell.length_b   1.000
_cell.length_c   1.000
_cell.angle_alpha   90.00
_cell.angle_beta   90.00
_cell.angle_gamma   90.00
#
_symmetry.space_group_name_H-M   'P 1'
#
loop_
_entity.id
_entity.type
_entity.pdbx_description
1 polymer ?
#
loop_
_entity_poly.entity_id
_entity_poly.type
_entity_poly.pdbx_seq_one_letter_code
_entity_poly.pdbx_strand_id
1 'polypeptide(L)'
;MINIFIFLFIFFYQNTSFSDEIIRDENGNYILIKKDGTFKKLPPPKPGNKYVIKKKVIQKKSENKFFKKQTKKSRVKTNQGIR
;
A
#
# COMPACT_ATOMS: atom_id res chain seq x y z
N MET A 1 36.85 -15.06 -4.85
CA MET A 1 35.71 -14.60 -5.68
C MET A 1 34.40 -15.35 -5.37
N ILE A 2 34.42 -16.65 -5.07
CA ILE A 2 33.21 -17.45 -4.76
C ILE A 2 32.37 -16.88 -3.59
N ASN A 3 33.02 -16.35 -2.55
CA ASN A 3 32.33 -15.79 -1.36
C ASN A 3 31.48 -14.55 -1.68
N ILE A 4 31.87 -13.77 -2.68
CA ILE A 4 31.12 -12.57 -3.10
C ILE A 4 29.83 -12.96 -3.80
N PHE A 5 29.86 -14.02 -4.63
CA PHE A 5 28.68 -14.54 -5.29
C PHE A 5 27.66 -15.12 -4.29
N ILE A 6 28.13 -15.82 -3.26
CA ILE A 6 27.27 -16.34 -2.19
C ILE A 6 26.60 -15.20 -1.42
N PHE A 7 27.35 -14.15 -1.10
CA PHE A 7 26.80 -12.98 -0.41
C PHE A 7 25.76 -12.24 -1.28
N LEU A 8 26.03 -12.10 -2.57
CA LEU A 8 25.09 -11.52 -3.53
C LEU A 8 23.78 -12.33 -3.58
N PHE A 9 23.88 -13.66 -3.65
CA PHE A 9 22.73 -14.56 -3.71
C PHE A 9 21.83 -14.43 -2.48
N ILE A 10 22.40 -14.40 -1.28
CA ILE A 10 21.65 -14.22 -0.02
C ILE A 10 20.97 -12.84 0.00
N PHE A 11 21.66 -11.80 -0.45
CA PHE A 11 21.11 -10.45 -0.50
C PHE A 11 19.90 -10.34 -1.44
N PHE A 12 19.96 -10.99 -2.62
CA PHE A 12 18.82 -11.02 -3.54
C PHE A 12 17.64 -11.84 -3.02
N TYR A 13 17.90 -12.97 -2.36
CA TYR A 13 16.84 -13.80 -1.75
C TYR A 13 16.07 -13.08 -0.64
N GLN A 14 16.77 -12.33 0.21
CA GLN A 14 16.16 -11.57 1.31
C GLN A 14 15.25 -10.42 0.83
N ASN A 15 15.45 -9.95 -0.41
CA ASN A 15 14.64 -8.88 -1.01
C ASN A 15 13.38 -9.40 -1.72
N THR A 16 13.08 -10.69 -1.63
CA THR A 16 11.77 -11.22 -2.07
C THR A 16 10.69 -10.72 -1.10
N SER A 17 10.03 -9.64 -1.48
CA SER A 17 8.92 -9.07 -0.71
C SER A 17 7.73 -10.00 -0.82
N PHE A 18 7.55 -10.89 0.17
CA PHE A 18 6.37 -11.74 0.26
C PHE A 18 5.14 -10.88 0.51
N SER A 19 4.23 -10.85 -0.48
CA SER A 19 2.92 -10.24 -0.37
C SER A 19 1.86 -11.31 -0.17
N ASP A 20 0.71 -10.92 0.39
CA ASP A 20 -0.47 -11.75 0.27
C ASP A 20 -0.85 -11.86 -1.22
N GLU A 21 -1.26 -13.06 -1.65
CA GLU A 21 -1.62 -13.40 -3.03
C GLU A 21 -2.92 -14.23 -3.08
N ILE A 22 -3.69 -14.10 -4.16
CA ILE A 22 -4.89 -14.91 -4.39
C ILE A 22 -4.71 -15.68 -5.69
N ILE A 23 -4.70 -17.00 -5.59
CA ILE A 23 -4.52 -17.93 -6.70
C ILE A 23 -5.83 -18.67 -6.95
N ARG A 24 -6.02 -19.08 -8.21
CA ARG A 24 -7.13 -19.95 -8.63
C ARG A 24 -6.56 -21.29 -9.07
N ASP A 25 -7.05 -22.37 -8.48
CA ASP A 25 -6.70 -23.73 -8.88
C ASP A 25 -7.39 -24.11 -10.21
N GLU A 26 -6.93 -25.19 -10.84
CA GLU A 26 -7.56 -25.78 -12.02
C GLU A 26 -9.04 -26.13 -11.79
N ASN A 27 -9.37 -26.54 -10.57
CA ASN A 27 -10.73 -26.84 -10.12
C ASN A 27 -11.60 -25.57 -9.91
N GLY A 28 -11.06 -24.38 -10.15
CA GLY A 28 -11.74 -23.10 -9.99
C GLY A 28 -11.90 -22.63 -8.54
N ASN A 29 -11.27 -23.31 -7.58
CA ASN A 29 -11.22 -22.87 -6.19
C ASN A 29 -10.28 -21.68 -6.03
N TYR A 30 -10.60 -20.76 -5.12
CA TYR A 30 -9.74 -19.63 -4.78
C TYR A 30 -8.97 -19.92 -3.48
N ILE A 31 -7.67 -19.62 -3.48
CA ILE A 31 -6.78 -19.78 -2.33
C ILE A 31 -6.13 -18.44 -2.02
N LEU A 32 -6.19 -18.01 -0.76
CA LEU A 32 -5.42 -16.88 -0.23
C LEU A 32 -4.11 -17.40 0.35
N ILE A 33 -2.99 -17.01 -0.25
CA ILE A 33 -1.64 -17.21 0.27
C ILE A 33 -1.26 -15.96 1.05
N LYS A 34 -0.86 -16.11 2.31
CA LYS A 34 -0.39 -15.00 3.13
C LYS A 34 1.12 -14.84 2.98
N LYS A 35 1.61 -13.64 3.27
CA LYS A 35 3.04 -13.34 3.40
C LYS A 35 3.80 -14.27 4.36
N ASP A 36 3.11 -14.82 5.37
CA ASP A 36 3.70 -15.72 6.37
C ASP A 36 3.81 -17.18 5.86
N GLY A 37 3.50 -17.42 4.57
CA GLY A 37 3.52 -18.74 3.93
C GLY A 37 2.29 -19.61 4.21
N THR A 38 1.45 -19.25 5.17
CA THR A 38 0.18 -19.94 5.42
C THR A 38 -0.82 -19.71 4.29
N PHE A 39 -1.65 -20.70 4.00
CA PHE A 39 -2.71 -20.60 2.98
C PHE A 39 -4.10 -20.82 3.58
N LYS A 40 -5.12 -20.24 2.95
CA LYS A 40 -6.54 -20.44 3.32
C LYS A 40 -7.39 -20.56 2.06
N LYS A 41 -8.21 -21.61 1.99
CA LYS A 41 -9.22 -21.75 0.93
C LYS A 41 -10.33 -20.70 1.13
N LEU A 42 -10.64 -19.98 0.07
CA LEU A 42 -11.73 -19.01 0.02
C LEU A 42 -13.00 -19.68 -0.53
N PRO A 43 -14.19 -19.25 -0.06
CA PRO A 43 -15.44 -19.71 -0.66
C PRO A 43 -15.57 -19.18 -2.10
N PRO A 44 -16.42 -19.81 -2.94
CA PRO A 44 -16.67 -19.32 -4.28
C PRO A 44 -17.26 -17.89 -4.24
N PRO A 45 -16.77 -16.96 -5.07
CA PRO A 45 -17.34 -15.63 -5.16
C PRO A 45 -18.74 -15.70 -5.78
N LYS A 46 -19.58 -14.71 -5.49
CA LYS A 46 -20.88 -14.57 -6.17
C LYS A 46 -20.68 -14.43 -7.69
N PRO A 47 -21.66 -14.84 -8.52
CA PRO A 47 -21.59 -14.66 -9.96
C PRO A 47 -21.26 -13.23 -10.35
N GLY A 48 -20.30 -13.04 -11.26
CA GLY A 48 -19.82 -11.73 -11.69
C GLY A 48 -18.82 -11.04 -10.76
N ASN A 49 -18.54 -11.60 -9.58
CA ASN A 49 -17.60 -11.01 -8.61
C ASN A 49 -16.24 -11.75 -8.62
N LYS A 50 -15.18 -11.01 -8.27
CA LYS A 50 -13.82 -11.55 -8.10
C LYS A 50 -13.19 -11.03 -6.82
N TYR A 51 -12.25 -11.80 -6.27
CA TYR A 51 -11.45 -11.35 -5.14
C TYR A 51 -10.35 -10.38 -5.59
N VAL A 52 -10.06 -9.38 -4.75
CA VAL A 52 -9.00 -8.39 -4.97
C VAL A 52 -8.33 -8.11 -3.64
N ILE A 53 -7.00 -8.23 -3.59
CA ILE A 53 -6.20 -7.83 -2.44
C ILE A 53 -6.03 -6.33 -2.48
N LYS A 54 -6.60 -5.63 -1.50
CA LYS A 54 -6.44 -4.17 -1.38
C LYS A 54 -5.23 -3.87 -0.52
N LYS A 55 -4.30 -3.07 -1.05
CA LYS A 55 -3.20 -2.50 -0.27
C LYS A 55 -3.79 -1.65 0.87
N LYS A 56 -3.37 -1.92 2.10
CA LYS A 56 -3.75 -1.10 3.25
C LYS A 56 -3.18 0.30 3.07
N VAL A 57 -4.06 1.28 2.87
CA VAL A 57 -3.68 2.70 2.88
C VAL A 57 -3.60 3.13 4.33
N ILE A 58 -2.38 3.27 4.85
CA ILE A 58 -2.16 3.90 6.15
C ILE A 58 -2.35 5.39 5.93
N GLN A 59 -3.50 5.93 6.34
CA GLN A 59 -3.68 7.38 6.39
C GLN A 59 -2.64 7.92 7.38
N LYS A 60 -1.61 8.60 6.87
CA LYS A 60 -0.71 9.37 7.74
C LYS A 60 -1.59 10.33 8.53
N LYS A 61 -1.64 10.17 9.86
CA LYS A 61 -2.31 11.14 10.74
C LYS A 61 -1.79 12.52 10.34
N SER A 62 -2.69 13.41 9.95
CA SER A 62 -2.30 14.80 9.64
C SER A 62 -1.50 15.32 10.81
N GLU A 63 -0.29 15.81 10.54
CA GLU A 63 0.58 16.40 11.56
C GLU A 63 -0.23 17.34 12.45
N ASN A 64 -0.03 17.20 13.77
CA ASN A 64 -0.84 17.86 14.79
C ASN A 64 -1.06 19.33 14.45
N LYS A 65 -2.33 19.73 14.26
CA LYS A 65 -2.72 21.12 13.98
C LYS A 65 -2.28 22.12 15.07
N PHE A 66 -1.76 21.62 16.19
CA PHE A 66 -1.18 22.39 17.29
C PHE A 66 0.05 23.21 16.87
N PHE A 67 0.82 22.77 15.86
CA PHE A 67 1.97 23.51 15.33
C PHE A 67 1.67 24.20 14.00
N LYS A 68 0.44 24.68 13.79
CA LYS A 68 0.13 25.50 12.62
C LYS A 68 0.77 26.89 12.78
N LYS A 69 1.78 27.16 11.95
CA LYS A 69 2.36 28.50 11.78
C LYS A 69 1.23 29.50 11.47
N GLN A 70 1.07 30.53 12.30
CA GLN A 70 0.10 31.60 12.05
C GLN A 70 0.47 32.32 10.75
N THR A 71 -0.46 32.31 9.78
CA THR A 71 -0.34 33.09 8.56
C THR A 71 -0.81 34.52 8.85
N LYS A 72 0.06 35.52 8.62
CA LYS A 72 -0.31 36.93 8.77
C LYS A 72 -1.34 37.26 7.68
N LYS A 73 -2.51 37.77 8.07
CA LYS A 73 -3.47 38.34 7.11
C LYS A 73 -2.86 39.62 6.54
N SER A 74 -2.40 39.57 5.29
CA SER A 74 -2.01 40.79 4.57
C SER A 74 -3.26 41.63 4.33
N ARG A 75 -3.16 42.95 4.56
CA ARG A 75 -4.22 43.90 4.22
C ARG A 75 -4.31 43.96 2.70
N VAL A 76 -5.32 43.32 2.11
CA VAL A 76 -5.62 43.43 0.69
C VAL A 76 -6.05 44.88 0.44
N LYS A 77 -5.25 45.66 -0.30
CA LYS A 77 -5.68 46.97 -0.77
C LYS A 77 -6.80 46.76 -1.79
N THR A 78 -8.00 47.18 -1.46
CA THR A 78 -9.14 47.18 -2.38
C THR A 78 -8.98 48.36 -3.35
N ASN A 79 -8.90 48.09 -4.66
CA ASN A 79 -8.87 49.12 -5.72
C ASN A 79 -10.26 49.74 -5.96
N GLN A 80 -11.04 49.95 -4.90
CA GLN A 80 -12.34 50.59 -4.97
C GLN A 80 -12.13 52.10 -4.86
N GLY A 81 -11.62 52.69 -5.94
CA GLY A 81 -11.68 54.13 -6.15
C GLY A 81 -13.13 54.53 -6.43
N ILE A 82 -13.59 55.57 -5.75
CA ILE A 82 -14.88 56.22 -6.03
C ILE A 82 -14.68 57.01 -7.34
N ARG A 83 -15.52 56.74 -8.34
CA ARG A 83 -15.63 57.55 -9.56
C ARG A 83 -16.52 58.75 -9.32
#